data_AF-A0A9W9ZFF1-F1
#
_entry.id   AF-A0A9W9ZFF1-F1
#
_cell.length_a   1.000
_cell.length_b   1.000
_cell.length_c   1.000
_cell.angle_alpha   90.00
_cell.angle_beta   90.00
_cell.angle_gamma   90.00
#
_symmetry.space_group_name_H-M   'P 1'
#
loop_
_entity.id
_entity.type
_entity.pdbx_description
1 polymer ?
#
loop_
_entity_poly.entity_id
_entity_poly.type
_entity_poly.pdbx_seq_one_letter_code
_entity_poly.pdbx_strand_id
1 'polypeptide(L)'
;MGCGGSKTDVVQQRQQPEGKSTDPRPPADGDQASTNNTPDIVVNESEDPVTDEQISLVQETWSIVKDDLEQIGVEFYVRLFKEDPELLKLFPYMEDQSTHVMKIDDRVKRKGLVTMQHVGMAVASLNDPASLHHYQKLSTFCPRKTKSVGAALLYTLDKHLGVKFTTKVKEAWTVVYGIVAENCEGPASEEQISLVQETWNIVKDGLEQLGVEFYVRLFKEDPELLQLFPYMEDKSTDYVMKIDDRVKRKGLATMQHVDVAVASLNDPASLHHYQKLSTFCPRKLKSVGAALLHTLDKHMGEKFTTKVKEAWTAVYKIMAETMKEGAKAVAQ
;
A
#
# COMPACT_ATOMS: atom_id res chain seq x y z
N MET A 1 -17.07 -9.67 -16.51
CA MET A 1 -17.05 -8.65 -17.57
C MET A 1 -15.72 -7.95 -17.50
N GLY A 2 -14.78 -8.34 -18.38
CA GLY A 2 -13.47 -7.71 -18.49
C GLY A 2 -13.54 -6.46 -19.37
N CYS A 3 -12.66 -5.49 -19.14
CA CYS A 3 -12.54 -4.30 -19.96
C CYS A 3 -12.06 -4.69 -21.37
N GLY A 4 -13.00 -4.79 -22.32
CA GLY A 4 -12.71 -5.04 -23.72
C GLY A 4 -12.13 -3.80 -24.39
N GLY A 5 -10.99 -3.97 -25.07
CA GLY A 5 -10.48 -3.02 -26.06
C GLY A 5 -11.21 -3.21 -27.39
N SER A 6 -11.52 -2.11 -28.06
CA SER A 6 -12.07 -2.14 -29.42
C SER A 6 -11.10 -1.43 -30.36
N LYS A 7 -10.46 -2.22 -31.24
CA LYS A 7 -9.93 -1.77 -32.53
C LYS A 7 -11.00 -1.99 -33.58
N THR A 8 -11.15 -1.03 -34.48
CA THR A 8 -11.63 -1.29 -35.85
C THR A 8 -11.00 -0.28 -36.80
N ASP A 9 -10.28 -0.83 -37.78
CA ASP A 9 -9.66 -0.17 -38.94
C ASP A 9 -10.65 -0.08 -40.13
N VAL A 10 -10.15 0.59 -41.19
CA VAL A 10 -10.46 0.44 -42.64
C VAL A 10 -11.27 1.61 -43.24
N VAL A 11 -10.63 2.67 -43.79
CA VAL A 11 -10.06 2.90 -45.16
C VAL A 11 -11.12 3.40 -46.15
N GLN A 12 -10.84 4.52 -46.88
CA GLN A 12 -10.64 4.57 -48.35
C GLN A 12 -10.39 6.01 -48.89
N GLN A 13 -9.23 6.20 -49.56
CA GLN A 13 -8.93 6.90 -50.86
C GLN A 13 -9.59 8.28 -51.18
N ARG A 14 -8.99 9.25 -51.90
CA ARG A 14 -7.75 9.46 -52.69
C ARG A 14 -7.83 10.90 -53.25
N GLN A 15 -6.67 11.52 -53.54
CA GLN A 15 -6.34 12.48 -54.64
C GLN A 15 -5.55 13.71 -54.19
N GLN A 16 -4.27 13.76 -54.60
CA GLN A 16 -3.51 14.98 -54.94
C GLN A 16 -3.80 15.33 -56.42
N PRO A 17 -3.51 16.57 -56.88
CA PRO A 17 -2.20 16.93 -57.50
C PRO A 17 -1.76 18.37 -57.07
N GLU A 18 -0.61 19.00 -57.37
CA GLU A 18 0.57 18.80 -58.22
C GLU A 18 1.61 19.90 -57.91
N GLY A 19 2.91 19.61 -58.15
CA GLY A 19 3.98 20.55 -58.58
C GLY A 19 4.55 21.55 -57.55
N LYS A 20 5.86 21.87 -57.48
CA LYS A 20 6.98 21.67 -58.43
C LYS A 20 8.31 22.01 -57.73
N SER A 21 9.28 21.11 -57.92
CA SER A 21 10.76 21.18 -57.91
C SER A 21 11.50 22.53 -57.74
N THR A 22 12.57 22.59 -56.93
CA THR A 22 14.00 22.47 -57.35
C THR A 22 14.98 22.61 -56.17
N ASP A 23 15.95 21.69 -56.10
CA ASP A 23 17.22 21.67 -55.31
C ASP A 23 18.34 22.45 -56.09
N PRO A 24 19.64 22.59 -55.68
CA PRO A 24 20.36 22.31 -54.41
C PRO A 24 21.53 23.29 -54.00
N ARG A 25 22.20 22.98 -52.85
CA ARG A 25 23.63 23.19 -52.43
C ARG A 25 24.08 24.37 -51.49
N PRO A 26 25.16 24.17 -50.66
CA PRO A 26 25.49 24.83 -49.37
C PRO A 26 26.91 25.50 -49.39
N PRO A 27 27.70 25.59 -48.29
CA PRO A 27 27.52 26.13 -46.93
C PRO A 27 28.45 27.36 -46.66
N ALA A 28 28.37 28.01 -45.48
CA ALA A 28 29.44 28.89 -45.01
C ALA A 28 29.57 28.89 -43.47
N ASP A 29 30.80 28.67 -43.02
CA ASP A 29 31.34 28.74 -41.66
C ASP A 29 31.18 30.13 -41.00
N GLY A 30 31.24 30.16 -39.67
CA GLY A 30 31.62 31.36 -38.94
C GLY A 30 31.26 31.37 -37.45
N ASP A 31 32.22 30.96 -36.61
CA ASP A 31 32.33 31.21 -35.17
C ASP A 31 31.91 32.62 -34.75
N GLN A 32 31.14 32.75 -33.65
CA GLN A 32 31.38 33.76 -32.61
C GLN A 32 30.91 33.26 -31.23
N ALA A 33 31.86 33.23 -30.29
CA ALA A 33 31.64 33.06 -28.87
C ALA A 33 30.98 34.30 -28.24
N SER A 34 30.04 34.10 -27.31
CA SER A 34 29.83 35.04 -26.20
C SER A 34 29.23 34.32 -25.00
N THR A 35 29.99 34.45 -23.93
CA THR A 35 29.82 33.98 -22.56
C THR A 35 28.53 34.49 -21.92
N ASN A 36 27.79 33.63 -21.24
CA ASN A 36 26.95 34.02 -20.12
C ASN A 36 27.13 33.03 -18.97
N ASN A 37 27.87 33.48 -17.95
CA ASN A 37 27.95 32.88 -16.64
C ASN A 37 26.54 32.87 -16.01
N THR A 38 26.04 31.67 -15.71
CA THR A 38 24.98 31.47 -14.72
C THR A 38 25.60 30.61 -13.62
N PRO A 39 25.48 30.96 -12.33
CA PRO A 39 26.07 30.14 -11.27
C PRO A 39 25.42 28.76 -11.31
N ASP A 40 26.24 27.72 -11.43
CA ASP A 40 25.81 26.34 -11.25
C ASP A 40 25.14 26.23 -9.88
N ILE A 41 23.81 26.13 -9.91
CA ILE A 41 23.06 25.59 -8.79
C ILE A 41 23.52 24.14 -8.75
N VAL A 42 24.46 23.85 -7.86
CA VAL A 42 24.79 22.49 -7.44
C VAL A 42 23.48 21.92 -6.90
N VAL A 43 22.75 21.22 -7.77
CA VAL A 43 21.66 20.36 -7.39
C VAL A 43 22.33 19.34 -6.48
N ASN A 44 22.03 19.43 -5.19
CA ASN A 44 22.46 18.45 -4.22
C ASN A 44 21.78 17.14 -4.66
N GLU A 45 22.52 16.32 -5.40
CA GLU A 45 22.11 14.95 -5.72
C GLU A 45 21.79 14.31 -4.37
N SER A 46 20.53 13.94 -4.18
CA SER A 46 20.09 13.23 -3.00
C SER A 46 20.93 11.95 -2.91
N GLU A 47 21.87 11.89 -1.96
CA GLU A 47 22.61 10.67 -1.66
C GLU A 47 21.62 9.52 -1.50
N ASP A 48 21.83 8.44 -2.26
CA ASP A 48 20.99 7.25 -2.16
C ASP A 48 20.93 6.78 -0.69
N PRO A 49 19.74 6.47 -0.15
CA PRO A 49 19.58 6.23 1.29
C PRO A 49 20.26 4.93 1.76
N VAL A 50 20.59 4.00 0.84
CA VAL A 50 21.45 2.84 1.08
C VAL A 50 22.61 2.88 0.08
N THR A 51 23.83 2.65 0.56
CA THR A 51 25.01 2.57 -0.32
C THR A 51 25.19 1.16 -0.91
N ASP A 52 25.85 1.05 -2.06
CA ASP A 52 26.22 -0.24 -2.67
C ASP A 52 27.05 -1.14 -1.73
N GLU A 53 27.90 -0.54 -0.88
CA GLU A 53 28.65 -1.27 0.16
C GLU A 53 27.69 -1.89 1.18
N GLN A 54 26.69 -1.13 1.66
CA GLN A 54 25.69 -1.63 2.61
C GLN A 54 24.82 -2.74 1.99
N ILE A 55 24.41 -2.59 0.73
CA ILE A 55 23.65 -3.63 0.00
C ILE A 55 24.47 -4.91 -0.09
N SER A 56 25.74 -4.81 -0.50
CA SER A 56 26.64 -5.95 -0.64
C SER A 56 26.82 -6.67 0.69
N LEU A 57 27.07 -5.94 1.78
CA LEU A 57 27.21 -6.51 3.13
C LEU A 57 25.95 -7.28 3.56
N VAL A 58 24.76 -6.73 3.31
CA VAL A 58 23.49 -7.37 3.65
C VAL A 58 23.27 -8.64 2.83
N GLN A 59 23.51 -8.60 1.51
CA GLN A 59 23.36 -9.76 0.63
C GLN A 59 24.34 -10.90 0.96
N GLU A 60 25.61 -10.56 1.17
CA GLU A 60 26.64 -11.53 1.54
C GLU A 60 26.33 -12.19 2.88
N THR A 61 25.96 -11.40 3.89
CA THR A 61 25.67 -11.94 5.23
C THR A 61 24.37 -12.72 5.28
N TRP A 62 23.35 -12.31 4.51
CA TRP A 62 22.14 -13.10 4.33
C TRP A 62 22.45 -14.47 3.69
N SER A 63 23.37 -14.52 2.72
CA SER A 63 23.75 -15.76 2.05
C SER A 63 24.38 -16.80 2.98
N ILE A 64 24.94 -16.37 4.11
CA ILE A 64 25.54 -17.22 5.13
C ILE A 64 24.48 -17.83 6.07
N VAL A 65 23.40 -17.10 6.35
CA VAL A 65 22.40 -17.53 7.33
C VAL A 65 21.22 -18.27 6.71
N LYS A 66 20.91 -18.05 5.43
CA LYS A 66 19.65 -18.51 4.81
C LYS A 66 19.40 -20.02 4.70
N ASP A 67 20.34 -20.88 5.13
CA ASP A 67 20.24 -22.33 4.95
C ASP A 67 19.18 -22.98 5.87
N ASP A 68 18.94 -22.44 7.08
CA ASP A 68 17.90 -22.90 8.01
C ASP A 68 16.96 -21.74 8.42
N LEU A 69 16.14 -21.31 7.45
CA LEU A 69 15.17 -20.23 7.64
C LEU A 69 14.14 -20.53 8.74
N GLU A 70 13.81 -21.81 8.95
CA GLU A 70 12.87 -22.21 10.00
C GLU A 70 13.47 -21.95 11.37
N GLN A 71 14.68 -22.43 11.63
CA GLN A 71 15.36 -22.22 12.92
C GLN A 71 15.60 -20.74 13.20
N ILE A 72 16.05 -19.98 12.19
CA ILE A 72 16.25 -18.53 12.30
C ILE A 72 14.93 -17.83 12.63
N GLY A 73 13.86 -18.22 11.94
CA GLY A 73 12.52 -17.69 12.19
C GLY A 73 12.02 -17.95 13.61
N VAL A 74 12.23 -19.17 14.12
CA VAL A 74 11.89 -19.53 15.51
C VAL A 74 12.67 -18.67 16.51
N GLU A 75 13.99 -18.52 16.32
CA GLU A 75 14.81 -17.70 17.21
C GLU A 75 14.39 -16.23 17.18
N PHE A 76 14.06 -15.70 15.99
CA PHE A 76 13.51 -14.36 15.81
C PHE A 76 12.23 -14.15 16.63
N TYR A 77 11.24 -15.05 16.55
CA TYR A 77 10.00 -14.93 17.33
C TYR A 77 10.24 -15.08 18.83
N VAL A 78 11.10 -16.02 19.25
CA VAL A 78 11.50 -16.17 20.66
C VAL A 78 12.12 -14.87 21.19
N ARG A 79 12.97 -14.21 20.40
CA ARG A 79 13.56 -12.93 20.80
C ARG A 79 12.53 -11.80 20.78
N LEU A 80 11.69 -11.74 19.75
CA LEU A 80 10.66 -10.71 19.58
C LEU A 80 9.72 -10.66 20.78
N PHE A 81 9.24 -11.80 21.26
CA PHE A 81 8.34 -11.85 22.41
C PHE A 81 9.03 -11.60 23.74
N LYS A 82 10.34 -11.86 23.85
CA LYS A 82 11.13 -11.43 25.02
C LYS A 82 11.33 -9.92 25.05
N GLU A 83 11.54 -9.31 23.88
CA GLU A 83 11.69 -7.86 23.74
C GLU A 83 10.35 -7.15 23.96
N ASP A 84 9.26 -7.76 23.50
CA ASP A 84 7.94 -7.17 23.52
C ASP A 84 6.85 -8.19 23.86
N PRO A 85 6.66 -8.49 25.17
CA PRO A 85 5.69 -9.47 25.62
C PRO A 85 4.25 -9.13 25.22
N GLU A 86 3.93 -7.86 25.01
CA GLU A 86 2.59 -7.42 24.60
C GLU A 86 2.20 -7.97 23.23
N LEU A 87 3.17 -8.27 22.35
CA LEU A 87 2.88 -8.87 21.04
C LEU A 87 2.27 -10.27 21.16
N LEU A 88 2.44 -10.95 22.30
CA LEU A 88 1.82 -12.26 22.55
C LEU A 88 0.29 -12.21 22.51
N LYS A 89 -0.33 -11.05 22.76
CA LYS A 89 -1.79 -10.84 22.61
C LYS A 89 -2.28 -11.06 21.17
N LEU A 90 -1.41 -10.89 20.18
CA LEU A 90 -1.72 -11.15 18.76
C LEU A 90 -1.64 -12.65 18.39
N PHE A 91 -1.26 -13.50 19.35
CA PHE A 91 -1.09 -14.93 19.17
C PHE A 91 -1.93 -15.70 20.21
N PRO A 92 -3.27 -15.50 20.23
CA PRO A 92 -4.14 -16.06 21.27
C PRO A 92 -4.19 -17.60 21.28
N TYR A 93 -3.69 -18.24 20.22
CA TYR A 93 -3.58 -19.70 20.11
C TYR A 93 -2.37 -20.30 20.85
N MET A 94 -1.48 -19.48 21.42
CA MET A 94 -0.36 -19.91 22.27
C MET A 94 -0.77 -19.84 23.73
N GLU A 95 -1.34 -20.93 24.25
CA GLU A 95 -1.72 -21.08 25.66
C GLU A 95 -0.49 -21.11 26.58
N ASP A 96 0.58 -21.80 26.15
CA ASP A 96 1.89 -21.81 26.82
C ASP A 96 2.90 -20.99 26.00
N GLN A 97 3.39 -19.91 26.61
CA GLN A 97 4.28 -18.94 25.98
C GLN A 97 5.74 -19.12 26.44
N SER A 98 6.06 -20.23 27.08
CA SER A 98 7.43 -20.56 27.45
C SER A 98 8.32 -20.69 26.20
N THR A 99 9.58 -20.29 26.33
CA THR A 99 10.56 -20.38 25.23
C THR A 99 10.71 -21.82 24.72
N HIS A 100 10.50 -22.82 25.58
CA HIS A 100 10.58 -24.22 25.18
C HIS A 100 9.45 -24.60 24.23
N VAL A 101 8.19 -24.26 24.59
CA VAL A 101 7.03 -24.55 23.75
C VAL A 101 7.10 -23.82 22.41
N MET A 102 7.49 -22.54 22.42
CA MET A 102 7.66 -21.77 21.17
C MET A 102 8.64 -22.42 20.19
N LYS A 103 9.71 -23.05 20.69
CA LYS A 103 10.72 -23.70 19.85
C LYS A 103 10.24 -24.98 19.18
N ILE A 104 9.25 -25.65 19.76
CA ILE A 104 8.72 -26.91 19.25
C ILE A 104 7.37 -26.74 18.53
N ASP A 105 6.72 -25.58 18.67
CA ASP A 105 5.43 -25.29 18.05
C ASP A 105 5.52 -25.13 16.52
N ASP A 106 4.84 -26.01 15.78
CA ASP A 106 4.84 -26.02 14.31
C ASP A 106 4.26 -24.76 13.66
N ARG A 107 3.38 -24.03 14.38
CA ARG A 107 2.82 -22.76 13.90
C ARG A 107 3.86 -21.66 14.00
N VAL A 108 4.65 -21.63 15.08
CA VAL A 108 5.81 -20.72 15.22
C VAL A 108 6.83 -21.02 14.14
N LYS A 109 7.21 -22.29 13.96
CA LYS A 109 8.14 -22.72 12.91
C LYS A 109 7.69 -22.28 11.52
N ARG A 110 6.45 -22.58 11.15
CA ARG A 110 5.88 -22.17 9.85
C ARG A 110 5.87 -20.66 9.68
N LYS A 111 5.43 -19.92 10.70
CA LYS A 111 5.40 -18.46 10.62
C LYS A 111 6.81 -17.87 10.55
N GLY A 112 7.74 -18.42 11.31
CA GLY A 112 9.17 -18.10 11.27
C GLY A 112 9.76 -18.30 9.89
N LEU A 113 9.57 -19.47 9.30
CA LEU A 113 10.00 -19.81 7.93
C LEU A 113 9.47 -18.78 6.93
N VAL A 114 8.16 -18.51 6.95
CA VAL A 114 7.53 -17.54 6.05
C VAL A 114 8.10 -16.14 6.26
N THR A 115 8.28 -15.68 7.50
CA THR A 115 8.88 -14.38 7.80
C THR A 115 10.31 -14.28 7.22
N MET A 116 11.14 -15.31 7.39
CA MET A 116 12.51 -15.30 6.88
C MET A 116 12.58 -15.42 5.35
N GLN A 117 11.62 -16.12 4.71
CA GLN A 117 11.48 -16.08 3.25
C GLN A 117 11.21 -14.66 2.75
N HIS A 118 10.33 -13.90 3.41
CA HIS A 118 10.06 -12.51 3.05
C HIS A 118 11.29 -11.61 3.22
N VAL A 119 12.07 -11.81 4.30
CA VAL A 119 13.37 -11.13 4.46
C VAL A 119 14.29 -11.47 3.30
N GLY A 120 14.38 -12.74 2.91
CA GLY A 120 15.23 -13.16 1.79
C GLY A 120 14.81 -12.58 0.45
N MET A 121 13.51 -12.46 0.17
CA MET A 121 13.01 -11.74 -1.01
C MET A 121 13.40 -10.27 -0.96
N ALA A 122 13.23 -9.61 0.18
CA ALA A 122 13.59 -8.21 0.36
C ALA A 122 15.09 -7.94 0.14
N VAL A 123 15.96 -8.86 0.62
CA VAL A 123 17.41 -8.81 0.41
C VAL A 123 17.77 -9.00 -1.06
N ALA A 124 17.12 -9.96 -1.75
CA ALA A 124 17.37 -10.22 -3.17
C ALA A 124 17.00 -9.02 -4.06
N SER A 125 16.03 -8.22 -3.63
CA SER A 125 15.55 -7.04 -4.35
C SER A 125 16.36 -5.75 -4.10
N LEU A 126 17.41 -5.78 -3.26
CA LEU A 126 18.17 -4.56 -2.91
C LEU A 126 18.85 -3.87 -4.11
N ASN A 127 19.14 -4.59 -5.20
CA ASN A 127 19.83 -4.05 -6.37
C ASN A 127 18.89 -3.38 -7.40
N ASP A 128 17.59 -3.31 -7.15
CA ASP A 128 16.63 -2.70 -8.06
C ASP A 128 16.20 -1.31 -7.55
N PRO A 129 16.52 -0.21 -8.24
CA PRO A 129 16.09 1.14 -7.85
C PRO A 129 14.56 1.30 -7.78
N ALA A 130 13.80 0.50 -8.54
CA ALA A 130 12.34 0.45 -8.45
C ALA A 130 11.86 -0.32 -7.20
N SER A 131 12.74 -1.04 -6.50
CA SER A 131 12.44 -1.76 -5.27
C SER A 131 12.30 -0.87 -4.06
N LEU A 132 12.67 0.43 -4.09
CA LEU A 132 12.11 1.43 -3.16
C LEU A 132 10.58 1.37 -3.13
N HIS A 133 9.95 1.20 -4.30
CA HIS A 133 8.51 0.97 -4.46
C HIS A 133 8.05 -0.45 -4.05
N HIS A 134 8.97 -1.41 -3.91
CA HIS A 134 8.71 -2.77 -3.40
C HIS A 134 8.84 -2.83 -1.87
N TYR A 135 9.78 -2.10 -1.26
CA TYR A 135 9.87 -1.87 0.18
C TYR A 135 8.62 -1.16 0.69
N GLN A 136 8.10 -0.18 -0.07
CA GLN A 136 6.78 0.42 0.16
C GLN A 136 5.64 -0.60 0.16
N LYS A 137 5.71 -1.70 -0.62
CA LYS A 137 4.67 -2.74 -0.69
C LYS A 137 4.79 -3.81 0.40
N LEU A 138 6.01 -4.13 0.83
CA LEU A 138 6.28 -5.01 1.97
C LEU A 138 5.79 -4.40 3.30
N SER A 139 5.47 -3.10 3.32
CA SER A 139 4.83 -2.41 4.44
C SER A 139 3.45 -2.96 4.83
N THR A 140 2.80 -3.74 3.96
CA THR A 140 1.56 -4.47 4.28
C THR A 140 1.72 -5.46 5.42
N PHE A 141 2.96 -5.83 5.77
CA PHE A 141 3.32 -6.65 6.91
C PHE A 141 4.06 -5.87 8.02
N CYS A 142 3.84 -4.55 8.18
CA CYS A 142 4.46 -3.82 9.30
C CYS A 142 3.82 -4.25 10.64
N PRO A 143 4.56 -4.93 11.54
CA PRO A 143 4.14 -5.03 12.93
C PRO A 143 4.11 -3.64 13.56
N ARG A 144 3.08 -3.35 14.35
CA ARG A 144 2.79 -2.07 15.03
C ARG A 144 3.89 -1.55 15.98
N LYS A 145 5.05 -2.22 16.06
CA LYS A 145 6.18 -1.91 16.95
C LYS A 145 7.53 -2.22 16.26
N THR A 146 7.97 -1.30 15.39
CA THR A 146 9.17 -1.44 14.55
C THR A 146 10.47 -1.60 15.34
N LYS A 147 10.58 -0.98 16.53
CA LYS A 147 11.82 -1.08 17.33
C LYS A 147 12.11 -2.50 17.83
N SER A 148 11.11 -3.17 18.41
CA SER A 148 11.26 -4.53 18.96
C SER A 148 11.57 -5.55 17.86
N VAL A 149 11.01 -5.33 16.66
CA VAL A 149 11.20 -6.19 15.49
C VAL A 149 12.59 -6.04 14.91
N GLY A 150 13.06 -4.80 14.71
CA GLY A 150 14.44 -4.54 14.29
C GLY A 150 15.45 -5.10 15.29
N ALA A 151 15.21 -4.90 16.60
CA ALA A 151 16.06 -5.46 17.66
C ALA A 151 16.11 -7.00 17.63
N ALA A 152 14.96 -7.66 17.44
CA ALA A 152 14.88 -9.11 17.33
C ALA A 152 15.59 -9.65 16.08
N LEU A 153 15.45 -8.98 14.93
CA LEU A 153 16.14 -9.34 13.70
C LEU A 153 17.66 -9.22 13.87
N LEU A 154 18.15 -8.08 14.34
CA LEU A 154 19.59 -7.84 14.54
C LEU A 154 20.19 -8.83 15.54
N TYR A 155 19.48 -9.14 16.64
CA TYR A 155 19.91 -10.17 17.59
C TYR A 155 20.02 -11.55 16.95
N THR A 156 19.03 -11.91 16.11
CA THR A 156 19.02 -13.22 15.44
C THR A 156 20.18 -13.33 14.45
N LEU A 157 20.43 -12.27 13.68
CA LEU A 157 21.56 -12.20 12.76
C LEU A 157 22.89 -12.30 13.49
N ASP A 158 23.07 -11.54 14.58
CA ASP A 158 24.26 -11.61 15.45
C ASP A 158 24.54 -13.04 15.92
N LYS A 159 23.50 -13.71 16.43
CA LYS A 159 23.61 -15.08 16.94
C LYS A 159 24.03 -16.08 15.86
N HIS A 160 23.53 -15.94 14.63
CA HIS A 160 23.79 -16.88 13.53
C HIS A 160 25.06 -16.54 12.73
N LEU A 161 25.49 -15.28 12.70
CA LEU A 161 26.70 -14.84 12.00
C LEU A 161 27.93 -14.85 12.91
N GLY A 162 27.76 -14.71 14.23
CA GLY A 162 28.82 -14.68 15.22
C GLY A 162 29.88 -13.63 14.86
N VAL A 163 31.14 -14.06 14.72
CA VAL A 163 32.26 -13.16 14.38
C VAL A 163 32.10 -12.42 13.05
N LYS A 164 31.23 -12.90 12.15
CA LYS A 164 30.94 -12.24 10.87
C LYS A 164 29.95 -11.08 11.01
N PHE A 165 29.27 -10.95 12.16
CA PHE A 165 28.41 -9.81 12.47
C PHE A 165 29.22 -8.60 12.97
N THR A 166 30.03 -8.06 12.06
CA THR A 166 30.86 -6.89 12.36
C THR A 166 30.01 -5.64 12.57
N THR A 167 30.60 -4.59 13.13
CA THR A 167 29.93 -3.29 13.30
C THR A 167 29.40 -2.74 11.97
N LYS A 168 30.18 -2.85 10.89
CA LYS A 168 29.74 -2.48 9.53
C LYS A 168 28.52 -3.26 9.06
N VAL A 169 28.50 -4.58 9.30
CA VAL A 169 27.36 -5.44 8.94
C VAL A 169 26.12 -5.05 9.73
N LYS A 170 26.27 -4.83 11.04
CA LYS A 170 25.16 -4.38 11.90
C LYS A 170 24.60 -3.03 11.44
N GLU A 171 25.46 -2.08 11.10
CA GLU A 171 25.06 -0.77 10.57
C GLU A 171 24.32 -0.92 9.23
N ALA A 172 24.85 -1.70 8.29
CA ALA A 172 24.21 -1.95 7.01
C ALA A 172 22.80 -2.55 7.15
N TRP A 173 22.64 -3.59 7.99
CA TRP A 173 21.32 -4.16 8.29
C TRP A 173 20.39 -3.17 8.99
N THR A 174 20.93 -2.32 9.86
CA THR A 174 20.15 -1.28 10.55
C THR A 174 19.63 -0.22 9.58
N VAL A 175 20.44 0.20 8.61
CA VAL A 175 20.04 1.16 7.58
C VAL A 175 19.00 0.56 6.64
N VAL A 176 19.26 -0.65 6.12
CA VAL A 176 18.30 -1.35 5.24
C VAL A 176 16.98 -1.62 5.95
N TYR A 177 17.02 -2.09 7.20
CA TYR A 177 15.81 -2.23 8.02
C TYR A 177 15.16 -0.87 8.31
N GLY A 178 15.96 0.15 8.61
CA GLY A 178 15.53 1.52 8.89
C GLY A 178 14.71 2.09 7.75
N ILE A 179 15.13 1.93 6.50
CA ILE A 179 14.38 2.39 5.33
C ILE A 179 13.08 1.61 5.15
N VAL A 180 13.08 0.31 5.40
CA VAL A 180 11.85 -0.50 5.41
C VAL A 180 10.91 -0.04 6.52
N ALA A 181 11.44 0.35 7.69
CA ALA A 181 10.69 0.78 8.86
C ALA A 181 10.29 2.27 8.86
N GLU A 182 11.03 3.13 8.16
CA GLU A 182 10.74 4.56 7.97
C GLU A 182 9.77 4.78 6.81
N ASN A 183 9.86 3.96 5.76
CA ASN A 183 8.85 3.86 4.71
C ASN A 183 7.72 2.88 5.05
N CYS A 184 7.70 2.33 6.28
CA CYS A 184 6.48 1.79 6.87
C CYS A 184 5.53 2.98 7.14
N GLU A 185 4.88 3.49 6.10
CA GLU A 185 3.45 3.79 6.21
C GLU A 185 2.76 2.43 6.44
N GLY A 186 2.93 1.89 7.64
CA GLY A 186 2.25 0.67 8.07
C GLY A 186 0.73 0.89 8.08
N PRO A 187 -0.06 -0.12 8.47
CA PRO A 187 -1.49 0.09 8.68
C PRO A 187 -1.69 1.32 9.57
N ALA A 188 -2.80 2.03 9.35
CA ALA A 188 -3.16 3.22 10.11
C ALA A 188 -2.78 3.02 11.59
N SER A 189 -2.08 4.00 12.18
CA SER A 189 -1.55 3.87 13.54
C SER A 189 -2.67 3.47 14.52
N GLU A 190 -2.32 2.91 15.68
CA GLU A 190 -3.35 2.57 16.68
C GLU A 190 -4.22 3.77 17.04
N GLU A 191 -3.63 4.96 17.10
CA GLU A 191 -4.34 6.23 17.26
C GLU A 191 -5.28 6.51 16.09
N GLN A 192 -4.84 6.34 14.84
CA GLN A 192 -5.70 6.53 13.66
C GLN A 192 -6.83 5.50 13.59
N ILE A 193 -6.57 4.25 13.97
CA ILE A 193 -7.61 3.20 14.03
C ILE A 193 -8.63 3.53 15.12
N SER A 194 -8.18 3.93 16.32
CA SER A 194 -9.08 4.37 17.39
C SER A 194 -9.93 5.55 16.94
N LEU A 195 -9.30 6.56 16.32
CA LEU A 195 -10.00 7.73 15.78
C LEU A 195 -11.05 7.34 14.75
N VAL A 196 -10.74 6.42 13.82
CA VAL A 196 -11.70 5.95 12.81
C VAL A 196 -12.86 5.19 13.47
N GLN A 197 -12.59 4.29 14.41
CA GLN A 197 -13.62 3.53 15.12
C GLN A 197 -14.52 4.42 15.97
N GLU A 198 -13.94 5.35 16.73
CA GLU A 198 -14.66 6.32 17.54
C GLU A 198 -15.53 7.24 16.69
N THR A 199 -14.99 7.76 15.60
CA THR A 199 -15.73 8.68 14.73
C THR A 199 -16.77 7.97 13.88
N TRP A 200 -16.54 6.72 13.48
CA TRP A 200 -17.56 5.90 12.85
C TRP A 200 -18.78 5.68 13.77
N ASN A 201 -18.56 5.48 15.07
CA ASN A 201 -19.65 5.35 16.05
C ASN A 201 -20.57 6.58 16.11
N ILE A 202 -20.12 7.75 15.66
CA ILE A 202 -20.93 8.97 15.61
C ILE A 202 -21.98 8.91 14.49
N VAL A 203 -21.66 8.25 13.38
CA VAL A 203 -22.46 8.29 12.14
C VAL A 203 -23.15 6.96 11.80
N LYS A 204 -22.76 5.86 12.45
CA LYS A 204 -23.19 4.50 12.07
C LYS A 204 -24.67 4.19 12.28
N ASP A 205 -25.40 4.94 13.11
CA ASP A 205 -26.82 4.67 13.35
C ASP A 205 -27.71 5.01 12.13
N GLY A 206 -27.17 5.77 11.16
CA GLY A 206 -27.86 6.21 9.93
C GLY A 206 -27.29 5.64 8.64
N LEU A 207 -26.88 4.37 8.59
CA LEU A 207 -26.16 3.77 7.44
C LEU A 207 -26.88 3.94 6.09
N GLU A 208 -28.21 3.82 6.04
CA GLU A 208 -28.95 4.00 4.79
C GLU A 208 -28.81 5.44 4.26
N GLN A 209 -29.03 6.43 5.11
CA GLN A 209 -28.92 7.84 4.75
C GLN A 209 -27.49 8.21 4.36
N LEU A 210 -26.51 7.71 5.12
CA LEU A 210 -25.08 7.89 4.84
C LEU A 210 -24.72 7.29 3.47
N GLY A 211 -25.23 6.10 3.17
CA GLY A 211 -25.02 5.41 1.91
C GLY A 211 -25.66 6.12 0.72
N VAL A 212 -26.86 6.67 0.88
CA VAL A 212 -27.52 7.46 -0.16
C VAL A 212 -26.70 8.72 -0.49
N GLU A 213 -26.26 9.47 0.52
CA GLU A 213 -25.46 10.69 0.29
C GLU A 213 -24.09 10.35 -0.33
N PHE A 214 -23.49 9.23 0.07
CA PHE A 214 -22.28 8.70 -0.57
C PHE A 214 -22.47 8.47 -2.07
N TYR A 215 -23.53 7.80 -2.50
CA TYR A 215 -23.78 7.54 -3.93
C TYR A 215 -24.11 8.82 -4.71
N VAL A 216 -24.89 9.73 -4.11
CA VAL A 216 -25.15 11.06 -4.70
C VAL A 216 -23.84 11.81 -4.92
N ARG A 217 -22.93 11.82 -3.93
CA ARG A 217 -21.63 12.46 -4.08
C ARG A 217 -20.74 11.75 -5.10
N LEU A 218 -20.73 10.41 -5.09
CA LEU A 218 -19.91 9.59 -5.98
C LEU A 218 -20.26 9.85 -7.46
N PHE A 219 -21.53 9.89 -7.82
CA PHE A 219 -21.95 10.12 -9.21
C PHE A 219 -21.81 11.58 -9.65
N LYS A 220 -21.85 12.54 -8.71
CA LYS A 220 -21.46 13.92 -9.02
C LYS A 220 -19.98 14.06 -9.32
N GLU A 221 -19.15 13.38 -8.54
CA GLU A 221 -17.70 13.42 -8.69
C GLU A 221 -17.25 12.67 -9.96
N ASP A 222 -17.88 11.54 -10.26
CA ASP A 222 -17.51 10.66 -11.37
C ASP A 222 -18.77 10.11 -12.07
N PRO A 223 -19.40 10.90 -12.96
CA PRO A 223 -20.62 10.51 -13.66
C PRO A 223 -20.47 9.23 -14.50
N GLU A 224 -19.27 8.91 -14.97
CA GLU A 224 -19.00 7.69 -15.73
C GLU A 224 -19.29 6.41 -14.90
N LEU A 225 -19.25 6.50 -13.56
CA LEU A 225 -19.59 5.37 -12.71
C LEU A 225 -21.04 4.92 -12.86
N LEU A 226 -21.94 5.76 -13.35
CA LEU A 226 -23.33 5.38 -13.62
C LEU A 226 -23.44 4.18 -14.58
N GLN A 227 -22.49 4.00 -15.50
CA GLN A 227 -22.46 2.85 -16.42
C GLN A 227 -22.30 1.50 -15.69
N LEU A 228 -21.70 1.50 -14.48
CA LEU A 228 -21.58 0.30 -13.64
C LEU A 228 -22.87 0.01 -12.85
N PHE A 229 -23.83 0.93 -12.89
CA PHE A 229 -25.13 0.83 -12.25
C PHE A 229 -26.23 1.07 -13.29
N PRO A 230 -26.46 0.16 -14.25
CA PRO A 230 -27.42 0.39 -15.35
C PRO A 230 -28.84 0.72 -14.86
N TYR A 231 -29.21 0.25 -13.68
CA TYR A 231 -30.49 0.55 -13.02
C TYR A 231 -30.57 1.97 -12.42
N MET A 232 -29.48 2.74 -12.49
CA MET A 232 -29.33 4.12 -12.00
C MET A 232 -29.08 5.14 -13.13
N GLU A 233 -29.10 4.75 -14.42
CA GLU A 233 -28.83 5.66 -15.54
C GLU A 233 -29.91 6.74 -15.72
N ASP A 234 -31.18 6.43 -15.40
CA ASP A 234 -32.33 7.37 -15.50
C ASP A 234 -32.50 8.27 -14.25
N LYS A 235 -31.39 8.62 -13.59
CA LYS A 235 -31.38 9.41 -12.34
C LYS A 235 -30.96 10.84 -12.61
N SER A 236 -31.89 11.64 -13.14
CA SER A 236 -31.66 13.00 -13.61
C SER A 236 -31.38 14.05 -12.53
N THR A 237 -31.68 13.77 -11.25
CA THR A 237 -31.45 14.72 -10.14
C THR A 237 -31.08 14.03 -8.83
N ASP A 238 -30.40 14.76 -7.95
CA ASP A 238 -30.12 14.36 -6.56
C ASP A 238 -31.38 13.87 -5.83
N TYR A 239 -32.50 14.57 -6.03
CA TYR A 239 -33.76 14.25 -5.38
C TYR A 239 -34.25 12.85 -5.77
N VAL A 240 -34.22 12.53 -7.07
CA VAL A 240 -34.63 11.22 -7.58
C VAL A 240 -33.70 10.11 -7.08
N MET A 241 -32.40 10.37 -6.92
CA MET A 241 -31.48 9.41 -6.30
C MET A 241 -31.79 9.18 -4.82
N LYS A 242 -32.09 10.26 -4.06
CA LYS A 242 -32.33 10.19 -2.61
C LYS A 242 -33.57 9.39 -2.23
N ILE A 243 -34.60 9.40 -3.07
CA ILE A 243 -35.84 8.67 -2.81
C ILE A 243 -35.88 7.26 -3.39
N ASP A 244 -34.91 6.87 -4.23
CA ASP A 244 -34.91 5.57 -4.91
C ASP A 244 -34.51 4.42 -3.96
N ASP A 245 -35.39 3.42 -3.82
CA ASP A 245 -35.17 2.29 -2.91
C ASP A 245 -33.99 1.38 -3.29
N ARG A 246 -33.56 1.36 -4.55
CA ARG A 246 -32.38 0.61 -4.98
C ARG A 246 -31.12 1.35 -4.57
N VAL A 247 -31.09 2.68 -4.66
CA VAL A 247 -30.00 3.51 -4.14
C VAL A 247 -29.91 3.36 -2.62
N LYS A 248 -31.04 3.43 -1.91
CA LYS A 248 -31.10 3.19 -0.45
C LYS A 248 -30.54 1.82 -0.07
N ARG A 249 -31.05 0.74 -0.67
CA ARG A 249 -30.58 -0.63 -0.41
C ARG A 249 -29.09 -0.80 -0.71
N LYS A 250 -28.62 -0.27 -1.84
CA LYS A 250 -27.21 -0.36 -2.22
C LYS A 250 -26.33 0.49 -1.30
N GLY A 251 -26.78 1.69 -0.94
CA GLY A 251 -26.14 2.57 0.04
C GLY A 251 -25.99 1.91 1.40
N LEU A 252 -27.08 1.37 1.94
CA LEU A 252 -27.08 0.60 3.19
C LEU A 252 -26.08 -0.56 3.13
N ALA A 253 -26.14 -1.38 2.07
CA ALA A 253 -25.22 -2.49 1.90
C ALA A 253 -23.76 -2.00 1.87
N THR A 254 -23.44 -0.95 1.11
CA THR A 254 -22.07 -0.38 1.07
C THR A 254 -21.62 0.09 2.45
N MET A 255 -22.47 0.78 3.21
CA MET A 255 -22.11 1.27 4.54
C MET A 255 -22.00 0.13 5.57
N GLN A 256 -22.75 -0.96 5.43
CA GLN A 256 -22.53 -2.18 6.23
C GLN A 256 -21.16 -2.82 5.95
N HIS A 257 -20.69 -2.80 4.71
CA HIS A 257 -19.33 -3.29 4.41
C HIS A 257 -18.25 -2.39 5.02
N VAL A 258 -18.48 -1.07 5.07
CA VAL A 258 -17.61 -0.12 5.77
C VAL A 258 -17.64 -0.38 7.27
N ASP A 259 -18.82 -0.62 7.87
CA ASP A 259 -18.97 -0.95 9.29
C ASP A 259 -18.17 -2.19 9.67
N VAL A 260 -18.30 -3.27 8.89
CA VAL A 260 -17.50 -4.49 9.06
C VAL A 260 -16.00 -4.20 8.89
N ALA A 261 -15.61 -3.36 7.92
CA ALA A 261 -14.21 -3.01 7.70
C ALA A 261 -13.63 -2.26 8.91
N VAL A 262 -14.35 -1.25 9.42
CA VAL A 262 -13.98 -0.44 10.57
C VAL A 262 -13.85 -1.30 11.84
N ALA A 263 -14.80 -2.21 12.05
CA ALA A 263 -14.76 -3.15 13.17
C ALA A 263 -13.54 -4.09 13.10
N SER A 264 -13.07 -4.40 11.89
CA SER A 264 -12.01 -5.38 11.66
C SER A 264 -10.62 -4.77 11.45
N LEU A 265 -10.44 -3.44 11.61
CA LEU A 265 -9.15 -2.76 11.44
C LEU A 265 -8.04 -3.26 12.37
N ASN A 266 -8.39 -3.93 13.47
CA ASN A 266 -7.44 -4.54 14.39
C ASN A 266 -6.95 -5.93 13.95
N ASP A 267 -7.55 -6.51 12.91
CA ASP A 267 -7.16 -7.80 12.34
C ASP A 267 -6.84 -7.62 10.84
N PRO A 268 -5.57 -7.37 10.48
CA PRO A 268 -5.17 -7.23 9.08
C PRO A 268 -5.51 -8.45 8.22
N ALA A 269 -5.59 -9.65 8.80
CA ALA A 269 -5.95 -10.86 8.04
C ALA A 269 -7.41 -10.84 7.57
N SER A 270 -8.30 -10.18 8.32
CA SER A 270 -9.70 -10.00 7.93
C SER A 270 -9.85 -9.15 6.66
N LEU A 271 -8.90 -8.25 6.39
CA LEU A 271 -8.93 -7.37 5.21
C LEU A 271 -8.75 -8.15 3.90
N HIS A 272 -8.21 -9.39 3.94
CA HIS A 272 -8.14 -10.27 2.77
C HIS A 272 -9.52 -10.57 2.16
N HIS A 273 -10.61 -10.48 2.93
CA HIS A 273 -11.96 -10.61 2.38
C HIS A 273 -12.24 -9.57 1.28
N TYR A 274 -11.67 -8.37 1.40
CA TYR A 274 -11.85 -7.26 0.46
C TYR A 274 -11.05 -7.45 -0.85
N GLN A 275 -10.10 -8.40 -0.89
CA GLN A 275 -9.44 -8.80 -2.15
C GLN A 275 -10.45 -9.39 -3.16
N LYS A 276 -11.56 -9.97 -2.68
CA LYS A 276 -12.63 -10.52 -3.52
C LYS A 276 -13.60 -9.47 -4.06
N LEU A 277 -13.58 -8.25 -3.51
CA LEU A 277 -14.36 -7.10 -4.00
C LEU A 277 -13.69 -6.40 -5.20
N SER A 278 -12.64 -7.02 -5.76
CA SER A 278 -11.74 -6.50 -6.79
C SER A 278 -12.32 -6.40 -8.21
N THR A 279 -13.64 -6.50 -8.36
CA THR A 279 -14.31 -6.30 -9.66
C THR A 279 -14.36 -4.83 -10.09
N PHE A 280 -13.86 -3.89 -9.28
CA PHE A 280 -13.85 -2.45 -9.56
C PHE A 280 -12.53 -1.97 -10.15
N CYS A 281 -12.62 -1.20 -11.23
CA CYS A 281 -11.48 -0.60 -11.93
C CYS A 281 -10.62 0.25 -10.97
N PRO A 282 -9.30 0.00 -10.83
CA PRO A 282 -8.42 0.73 -9.91
C PRO A 282 -8.45 2.26 -10.07
N ARG A 283 -8.73 2.76 -11.28
CA ARG A 283 -8.87 4.19 -11.57
C ARG A 283 -10.03 4.86 -10.82
N LYS A 284 -11.07 4.10 -10.47
CA LYS A 284 -12.29 4.63 -9.85
C LYS A 284 -12.24 4.66 -8.31
N LEU A 285 -11.23 4.04 -7.69
CA LEU A 285 -11.04 4.06 -6.23
C LEU A 285 -10.77 5.49 -5.72
N LYS A 286 -10.10 6.34 -6.50
CA LYS A 286 -9.88 7.74 -6.09
C LYS A 286 -11.21 8.49 -5.87
N SER A 287 -12.16 8.34 -6.79
CA SER A 287 -13.50 8.95 -6.72
C SER A 287 -14.30 8.39 -5.54
N VAL A 288 -14.19 7.09 -5.27
CA VAL A 288 -14.82 6.42 -4.13
C VAL A 288 -14.30 6.98 -2.80
N GLY A 289 -12.98 7.10 -2.64
CA GLY A 289 -12.37 7.66 -1.43
C GLY A 289 -12.78 9.11 -1.18
N ALA A 290 -12.77 9.94 -2.24
CA ALA A 290 -13.21 11.33 -2.17
C ALA A 290 -14.69 11.45 -1.75
N ALA A 291 -15.56 10.62 -2.33
CA ALA A 291 -16.98 10.62 -2.00
C ALA A 291 -17.24 10.16 -0.55
N LEU A 292 -16.52 9.14 -0.08
CA LEU A 292 -16.62 8.67 1.31
C LEU A 292 -16.19 9.77 2.29
N LEU A 293 -14.99 10.34 2.11
CA LEU A 293 -14.47 11.38 3.01
C LEU A 293 -15.40 12.61 3.05
N HIS A 294 -15.91 13.06 1.91
CA HIS A 294 -16.88 14.15 1.86
C HIS A 294 -18.19 13.79 2.59
N THR A 295 -18.64 12.54 2.49
CA THR A 295 -19.86 12.09 3.17
C THR A 295 -19.67 12.10 4.68
N LEU A 296 -18.52 11.63 5.17
CA LEU A 296 -18.19 11.65 6.60
C LEU A 296 -18.07 13.09 7.11
N ASP A 297 -17.36 13.95 6.39
CA ASP A 297 -17.23 15.39 6.70
C ASP A 297 -18.61 16.04 6.91
N LYS A 298 -19.50 15.85 5.95
CA LYS A 298 -20.86 16.39 6.00
C LYS A 298 -21.67 15.91 7.21
N HIS A 299 -21.54 14.63 7.59
CA HIS A 299 -22.34 14.05 8.68
C HIS A 299 -21.71 14.22 10.07
N MET A 300 -20.40 14.42 10.15
CA MET A 300 -19.68 14.66 11.41
C MET A 300 -19.53 16.15 11.72
N GLY A 301 -19.59 17.02 10.71
CA GLY A 301 -19.45 18.47 10.88
C GLY A 301 -18.14 18.84 11.57
N GLU A 302 -18.21 19.65 12.61
CA GLU A 302 -17.02 20.09 13.39
C GLU A 302 -16.21 18.94 14.00
N LYS A 303 -16.80 17.74 14.14
CA LYS A 303 -16.09 16.55 14.64
C LYS A 303 -15.16 15.94 13.60
N PHE A 304 -15.30 16.29 12.30
CA PHE A 304 -14.40 15.87 11.23
C PHE A 304 -13.14 16.75 11.17
N THR A 305 -12.38 16.73 12.26
CA THR A 305 -11.13 17.50 12.36
C THR A 305 -10.09 17.03 11.35
N THR A 306 -9.04 17.84 11.13
CA THR A 306 -7.91 17.46 10.26
C THR A 306 -7.33 16.09 10.61
N LYS A 307 -7.15 15.81 11.91
CA LYS A 307 -6.66 14.51 12.40
C LYS A 307 -7.59 13.35 12.04
N VAL A 308 -8.90 13.56 12.17
CA VAL A 308 -9.91 12.55 11.80
C VAL A 308 -9.88 12.29 10.30
N LYS A 309 -9.82 13.36 9.49
CA LYS A 309 -9.70 13.24 8.03
C LYS A 309 -8.44 12.49 7.60
N GLU A 310 -7.30 12.78 8.21
CA GLU A 310 -6.04 12.08 7.96
C GLU A 310 -6.14 10.60 8.32
N ALA A 311 -6.72 10.27 9.48
CA ALA A 311 -6.93 8.89 9.91
C ALA A 311 -7.83 8.10 8.94
N TRP A 312 -8.98 8.65 8.55
CA TRP A 312 -9.86 8.04 7.56
C TRP A 312 -9.21 7.90 6.18
N THR A 313 -8.39 8.88 5.78
CA THR A 313 -7.65 8.82 4.52
C THR A 313 -6.62 7.69 4.54
N ALA A 314 -5.89 7.52 5.64
CA ALA A 314 -4.93 6.43 5.81
C ALA A 314 -5.62 5.06 5.75
N VAL A 315 -6.71 4.88 6.50
CA VAL A 315 -7.50 3.63 6.47
C VAL A 315 -8.06 3.34 5.08
N TYR A 316 -8.57 4.36 4.38
CA TYR A 316 -9.09 4.20 3.03
C TYR A 316 -8.00 3.76 2.04
N LYS A 317 -6.80 4.36 2.11
CA LYS A 317 -5.66 3.98 1.26
C LYS A 317 -5.36 2.49 1.40
N ILE A 318 -5.31 1.97 2.63
CA ILE A 318 -5.03 0.55 2.90
C ILE A 318 -6.07 -0.34 2.23
N MET A 319 -7.37 -0.06 2.44
CA MET A 319 -8.42 -0.85 1.79
C MET A 319 -8.32 -0.79 0.26
N ALA A 320 -8.05 0.38 -0.31
CA ALA A 320 -7.91 0.55 -1.75
C ALA A 320 -6.70 -0.22 -2.31
N GLU A 321 -5.58 -0.25 -1.59
CA GLU A 321 -4.40 -1.06 -1.92
C GLU A 321 -4.73 -2.55 -1.92
N THR A 322 -5.36 -3.05 -0.85
CA THR A 322 -5.78 -4.46 -0.73
C THR A 322 -6.73 -4.88 -1.86
N MET A 323 -7.67 -4.01 -2.24
CA MET A 323 -8.57 -4.26 -3.38
C MET A 323 -7.83 -4.32 -4.71
N LYS A 324 -6.81 -3.47 -4.92
CA LYS A 324 -5.97 -3.48 -6.13
C LYS A 324 -5.13 -4.75 -6.25
N GLU A 325 -4.60 -5.25 -5.13
CA GLU A 325 -3.84 -6.50 -5.10
C GLU A 325 -4.70 -7.71 -5.46
N GLY A 326 -5.91 -7.79 -4.90
CA GLY A 326 -6.89 -8.81 -5.27
C GLY A 326 -7.22 -8.79 -6.76
N ALA A 327 -7.31 -7.60 -7.38
CA ALA A 327 -7.60 -7.46 -8.82
C ALA A 327 -6.46 -8.03 -9.70
N LYS A 328 -5.21 -7.87 -9.26
CA LYS A 328 -4.04 -8.41 -9.98
C LYS A 328 -3.97 -9.93 -9.89
N ALA A 329 -4.29 -10.51 -8.74
CA ALA A 329 -4.26 -11.95 -8.53
C ALA A 329 -5.34 -12.70 -9.33
N VAL A 330 -6.48 -12.06 -9.61
CA VAL A 330 -7.57 -12.63 -10.44
C VAL A 330 -7.28 -12.52 -11.95
N ALA A 331 -6.35 -11.66 -12.35
CA ALA A 331 -5.99 -11.43 -13.76
C ALA A 331 -4.85 -12.33 -14.27
N GLN A 332 -4.26 -13.16 -13.41
CA GLN A 332 -3.22 -14.16 -13.72
C GLN A 332 -3.83 -15.55 -13.86
#